data_AF-S3AQD2-F1
#
_entry.id   AF-S3AQD2-F1
#
_cell.length_a   1.000
_cell.length_b   1.000
_cell.length_c   1.000
_cell.angle_alpha   90.00
_cell.angle_beta   90.00
_cell.angle_gamma   90.00
#
_symmetry.space_group_name_H-M   'P 1'
#
loop_
_entity.id
_entity.type
_entity.pdbx_description
1 polymer ?
#
loop_
_entity_poly.entity_id
_entity_poly.type
_entity_poly.pdbx_seq_one_letter_code
_entity_poly.pdbx_strand_id
1 'polypeptide(L)' 'MSADLYAAVNCDGPDCFNAIHYPDARTATDVRRRSRQDGWRWRPGGRDLCPSCWKEGKR' A
#
# COMPACT_ATOMS: atom_id res chain seq x y z
N MET A 1 4.96 19.51 -17.04
CA MET A 1 4.18 18.38 -16.50
C MET A 1 4.41 18.36 -15.01
N SER A 2 3.41 18.71 -14.21
CA SER A 2 3.51 18.65 -12.75
C SER A 2 3.54 17.18 -12.37
N ALA A 3 4.75 16.65 -12.12
CA ALA A 3 4.88 15.35 -11.50
C ALA A 3 4.43 15.54 -10.05
N ASP A 4 3.14 15.36 -9.79
CA ASP A 4 2.71 15.19 -8.42
C ASP A 4 3.41 13.93 -7.89
N LEU A 5 4.49 14.14 -7.14
CA LEU A 5 5.26 13.12 -6.46
C LEU A 5 4.45 12.58 -5.28
N TYR A 6 3.26 12.04 -5.54
CA TYR A 6 2.52 11.32 -4.52
C TYR A 6 3.28 10.03 -4.25
N ALA A 7 3.66 9.84 -2.99
CA ALA A 7 4.15 8.56 -2.58
C ALA A 7 3.00 7.54 -2.69
N ALA A 8 3.28 6.39 -3.29
CA ALA A 8 2.36 5.28 -3.40
C ALA A 8 3.00 4.01 -2.86
N VAL A 9 2.16 3.08 -2.41
CA VAL A 9 2.54 1.70 -2.09
C VAL A 9 1.69 0.75 -2.92
N ASN A 10 2.34 -0.28 -3.46
CA ASN A 10 1.69 -1.33 -4.22
C ASN A 10 1.38 -2.55 -3.34
N CYS A 11 0.28 -3.22 -3.64
CA CYS A 11 -0.05 -4.53 -3.11
C CYS A 11 0.81 -5.59 -3.81
N ASP A 12 1.39 -6.48 -3.02
CA ASP A 12 2.33 -7.53 -3.45
C ASP A 12 1.73 -8.94 -3.26
N GLY A 13 0.39 -9.03 -3.33
CA GLY A 13 -0.32 -10.31 -3.23
C GLY A 13 -0.41 -11.03 -4.59
N PRO A 14 -0.51 -12.37 -4.62
CA PRO A 14 -0.79 -13.10 -5.86
C PRO A 14 -2.14 -12.68 -6.43
N ASP A 15 -2.17 -12.26 -7.70
CA ASP A 15 -3.33 -11.69 -8.39
C ASP A 15 -3.92 -10.44 -7.72
N CYS A 16 -3.06 -9.66 -7.06
CA CYS A 16 -3.44 -8.45 -6.34
C CYS A 16 -2.69 -7.23 -6.87
N PHE A 17 -3.32 -6.47 -7.76
CA PHE A 17 -2.70 -5.33 -8.44
C PHE A 17 -3.21 -3.99 -7.93
N ASN A 18 -3.43 -3.86 -6.63
CA ASN A 18 -3.96 -2.62 -6.05
C ASN A 18 -2.81 -1.70 -5.58
N ALA A 19 -2.98 -0.39 -5.69
CA ALA A 19 -2.04 0.59 -5.18
C ALA A 19 -2.77 1.63 -4.35
N ILE A 20 -2.13 2.10 -3.27
CA ILE A 20 -2.67 3.16 -2.42
C ILE A 20 -1.71 4.34 -2.36
N HIS A 21 -2.27 5.53 -2.40
CA HIS A 21 -1.58 6.80 -2.23
C HIS A 21 -2.48 7.72 -1.41
N TYR A 22 -1.87 8.68 -0.70
CA TYR A 22 -2.62 9.73 -0.01
C TYR A 22 -2.11 11.10 -0.50
N PRO A 23 -3.00 12.07 -0.79
CA PRO A 23 -2.60 13.39 -1.31
C PRO A 23 -1.62 14.14 -0.40
N ASP A 24 -1.68 13.88 0.90
CA ASP A 24 -0.88 14.51 1.94
C ASP A 24 0.29 13.63 2.42
N ALA A 25 0.43 12.41 1.89
CA ALA A 25 1.60 11.57 2.14
C ALA A 25 2.73 11.95 1.19
N ARG A 26 3.83 12.44 1.77
CA ARG A 26 5.03 12.84 1.03
C ARG A 26 6.03 11.69 0.85
N THR A 27 5.91 10.63 1.66
CA THR A 27 6.84 9.50 1.66
C THR A 27 6.10 8.17 1.64
N ALA A 28 6.74 7.13 1.11
CA ALA A 28 6.17 5.77 1.14
C ALA A 28 5.86 5.36 2.58
N THR A 29 6.73 5.72 3.54
CA THR A 29 6.52 5.47 4.98
C THR A 29 5.23 6.10 5.51
N ASP A 30 4.89 7.33 5.09
CA ASP A 30 3.62 7.97 5.48
C ASP A 30 2.42 7.24 4.92
N VAL A 31 2.52 6.79 3.65
CA VAL A 31 1.51 5.93 3.04
C VAL A 31 1.37 4.66 3.86
N ARG A 32 2.48 3.97 4.18
CA ARG A 32 2.48 2.73 4.98
C ARG A 32 1.80 2.92 6.34
N ARG A 33 2.14 4.01 7.03
CA ARG A 33 1.62 4.32 8.36
C ARG A 33 0.10 4.51 8.35
N ARG A 34 -0.42 5.25 7.37
CA ARG A 34 -1.86 5.51 7.24
C ARG A 34 -2.64 4.29 6.80
N SER A 35 -2.13 3.59 5.80
CA SER A 35 -2.80 2.40 5.26
C SER A 35 -2.88 1.23 6.24
N ARG A 36 -2.09 1.22 7.33
CA ARG A 36 -2.35 0.33 8.49
C ARG A 36 -3.75 0.53 9.08
N GLN A 37 -4.24 1.77 9.15
CA GLN A 37 -5.59 2.09 9.63
C GLN A 37 -6.65 1.58 8.65
N ASP A 38 -6.33 1.59 7.35
CA ASP A 38 -7.19 1.08 6.29
C ASP A 38 -7.10 -0.46 6.10
N GLY A 39 -6.40 -1.15 7.00
CA GLY A 39 -6.33 -2.61 7.02
C GLY A 39 -5.24 -3.24 6.16
N TRP A 40 -4.29 -2.45 5.63
CA TRP A 40 -3.12 -2.99 4.94
C TRP A 40 -2.17 -3.70 5.89
N ARG A 41 -1.59 -4.80 5.43
CA ARG A 41 -0.64 -5.64 6.17
C ARG A 41 0.75 -5.51 5.59
N TRP A 42 1.66 -4.96 6.38
CA TRP A 42 3.07 -4.76 6.03
C TRP A 42 3.85 -6.00 6.40
N ARG A 43 4.66 -6.53 5.49
CA ARG A 43 5.60 -7.61 5.80
C ARG A 43 7.05 -7.17 5.77
N PRO A 44 7.91 -7.83 6.55
CA PRO A 44 9.35 -7.69 6.40
C PRO A 44 9.77 -7.94 4.95
N GLY A 45 10.65 -7.09 4.43
CA GLY A 45 11.12 -7.18 3.04
C GLY A 45 10.28 -6.40 2.01
N GLY A 46 9.33 -5.56 2.45
CA GLY A 46 8.61 -4.65 1.56
C GLY A 46 7.45 -5.28 0.78
N ARG A 47 6.97 -6.45 1.22
CA ARG A 47 5.82 -7.12 0.63
C ARG A 47 4.56 -6.64 1.33
N ASP A 48 3.93 -5.63 0.74
CA ASP A 48 2.80 -4.94 1.35
C ASP A 48 1.51 -5.57 0.83
N LEU A 49 0.61 -5.97 1.71
CA LEU A 49 -0.61 -6.66 1.34
C LEU A 49 -1.85 -5.80 1.59
N CYS A 50 -2.61 -5.61 0.54
CA CYS A 50 -3.87 -4.89 0.55
C CYS A 50 -4.96 -5.67 1.32
N PRO A 51 -5.91 -4.95 1.92
CA PRO A 51 -6.93 -5.54 2.80
C PRO A 51 -7.82 -6.56 2.09
N SER A 52 -8.12 -6.36 0.80
CA SER A 52 -8.87 -7.34 -0.01
C SER A 52 -8.14 -8.68 -0.09
N CYS A 53 -6.86 -8.64 -0.48
CA CYS A 53 -6.05 -9.84 -0.65
C CYS A 53 -5.73 -10.54 0.66
N TRP A 54 -5.56 -9.78 1.73
CA TRP A 54 -5.48 -10.37 3.06
C TRP A 54 -6.77 -11.12 3.44
N LYS A 55 -7.95 -10.52 3.19
CA LYS A 55 -9.25 -11.16 3.46
C LYS A 55 -9.49 -12.40 2.61
N GLU A 56 -9.04 -12.39 1.35
CA GLU A 56 -9.11 -13.54 0.44
C GLU A 56 -8.09 -14.64 0.75
N GLY A 57 -7.18 -14.42 1.71
CA GLY A 57 -6.14 -15.40 2.05
C GLY A 57 -5.01 -15.48 1.01
N LYS A 58 -4.89 -14.49 0.14
CA LYS A 58 -3.81 -14.31 -0.85
C LYS A 58 -2.58 -13.72 -0.17
N ARG A 59 -2.00 -14.48 0.75
CA ARG A 59 -0.94 -14.09 1.69
C ARG A 59 0.39 -14.74 1.38
#